data_AF-A0A932IF32-F1
#
_entry.id   AF-A0A932IF32-F1
#
_cell.length_a   1.000
_cell.length_b   1.000
_cell.length_c   1.000
_cell.angle_alpha   90.00
_cell.angle_beta   90.00
_cell.angle_gamma   90.00
#
_symmetry.space_group_name_H-M   'P 1'
#
loop_
_entity.id
_entity.type
_entity.pdbx_description
1 polymer ?
#
loop_
_entity_poly.entity_id
_entity_poly.type
_entity_poly.pdbx_seq_one_letter_code
_entity_poly.pdbx_strand_id
1 'polypeptide(L)'
;MQAKTQSEVRDLLGSPAFVAWFERYNELRRSMVEAREHYRDLLVQAAMARFKSDLTTQWADDRVLEAGECEDRAGQAAAEFAEIENSSFEMVSKFEMQRQRATEAWEEMDRSEELLEEQRQGAADLRARADAARKIGSPEGVGEAERIAARLADVETRITLHAKEVEQARARQQLADDLKTRMWSEVEGAWSSAFRANLARTEHAYQGRKVRGEVEELFQRAGGERRRIDDLEREAERTLAQAGAIEADFEQLLAEARRLFECTLVREFLYWPQTDDVRLAWCVPLIDERNHLNIQVRALEIYVVERSRGLDFLEPLPETDRDKREGDPRLERFFREGRPTAPRA
;
A
#
# COMPACT_ATOMS: atom_id res chain seq x y z
N MET A 1 -21.07 37.33 -54.13
CA MET A 1 -20.50 38.25 -53.13
C MET A 1 -20.47 39.62 -53.77
N GLN A 2 -21.20 40.58 -53.21
CA GLN A 2 -21.23 41.95 -53.74
C GLN A 2 -20.14 42.78 -53.06
N ALA A 3 -19.51 43.68 -53.82
CA ALA A 3 -18.63 44.68 -53.23
C ALA A 3 -19.47 45.64 -52.38
N LYS A 4 -18.93 46.07 -51.24
CA LYS A 4 -19.61 46.98 -50.32
C LYS A 4 -18.72 48.18 -49.99
N THR A 5 -19.35 49.31 -49.75
CA THR A 5 -18.75 50.51 -49.16
C THR A 5 -18.64 50.35 -47.64
N GLN A 6 -17.76 51.13 -47.01
CA GLN A 6 -17.59 51.13 -45.55
C GLN A 6 -18.89 51.46 -44.80
N SER A 7 -19.70 52.39 -45.32
CA SER A 7 -21.00 52.76 -44.73
C SER A 7 -21.99 51.60 -44.77
N GLU A 8 -22.07 50.88 -45.89
CA GLU A 8 -22.95 49.72 -46.02
C GLU A 8 -22.57 48.60 -45.05
N VAL A 9 -21.26 48.39 -44.81
CA VAL A 9 -20.79 47.43 -43.81
C VAL A 9 -21.20 47.89 -42.40
N ARG A 10 -21.02 49.17 -42.05
CA ARG A 10 -21.46 49.70 -40.74
C ARG A 10 -22.96 49.55 -40.52
N ASP A 11 -23.76 49.90 -41.52
CA ASP A 11 -25.23 49.80 -41.44
C ASP A 11 -25.67 48.33 -41.29
N LEU A 12 -24.98 47.40 -41.95
CA LEU A 12 -25.19 45.96 -41.82
C LEU A 12 -24.87 45.47 -40.40
N LEU A 13 -23.72 45.87 -39.83
CA LEU A 13 -23.32 45.51 -38.46
C LEU A 13 -24.30 46.05 -37.42
N GLY A 14 -24.94 47.19 -37.68
CA GLY A 14 -26.00 47.76 -36.84
C GLY A 14 -27.38 47.16 -37.09
N SER A 15 -27.54 46.27 -38.07
CA SER A 15 -28.85 45.71 -38.40
C SER A 15 -29.33 44.72 -37.32
N PRO A 16 -30.64 44.68 -37.00
CA PRO A 16 -31.16 43.74 -36.00
C PRO A 16 -30.89 42.27 -36.34
N ALA A 17 -30.88 41.94 -37.64
CA ALA A 17 -30.57 40.60 -38.11
C ALA A 17 -29.12 40.20 -37.82
N PHE A 18 -28.17 41.11 -38.03
CA PHE A 18 -26.76 40.86 -37.72
C PHE A 18 -26.53 40.73 -36.21
N VAL A 19 -27.11 41.62 -35.41
CA VAL A 19 -26.97 41.57 -33.94
C VAL A 19 -27.49 40.25 -33.39
N ALA A 20 -28.69 39.82 -33.79
CA ALA A 20 -29.26 38.54 -33.35
C ALA A 20 -28.41 37.34 -33.79
N TRP A 21 -27.88 37.37 -35.01
CA TRP A 21 -26.95 36.34 -35.50
C TRP A 21 -25.65 36.32 -34.69
N PHE A 22 -25.07 37.48 -34.39
CA PHE A 22 -23.81 37.60 -33.66
C PHE A 22 -23.95 37.14 -32.20
N GLU A 23 -25.07 37.42 -31.55
CA GLU A 23 -25.39 36.88 -30.23
C GLU A 23 -25.43 35.33 -30.26
N ARG A 24 -26.11 34.76 -31.27
CA ARG A 24 -26.16 33.31 -31.45
C ARG A 24 -24.80 32.70 -31.77
N TYR A 25 -23.97 33.40 -32.55
CA TYR A 25 -22.59 33.02 -32.84
C TYR A 25 -21.77 32.92 -31.56
N ASN A 26 -21.84 33.94 -30.70
CA ASN A 26 -21.12 33.97 -29.44
C ASN A 26 -21.59 32.88 -28.47
N GLU A 27 -22.90 32.63 -28.42
CA GLU A 27 -23.48 31.55 -27.62
C GLU A 27 -22.94 30.18 -28.04
N LEU A 28 -23.06 29.83 -29.33
CA LEU A 28 -22.59 28.54 -29.84
C LEU A 28 -21.08 28.38 -29.69
N ARG A 29 -20.31 29.45 -29.96
CA ARG A 29 -18.85 29.44 -29.79
C ARG A 29 -18.47 29.14 -28.34
N ARG A 30 -19.09 29.83 -27.38
CA ARG A 30 -18.86 29.59 -25.96
C ARG A 30 -19.21 28.17 -25.57
N SER A 31 -20.39 27.69 -25.95
CA SER A 31 -20.83 26.31 -25.66
C SER A 31 -19.91 25.26 -26.28
N MET A 32 -19.35 25.50 -27.47
CA MET A 32 -18.37 24.62 -28.09
C MET A 32 -17.06 24.56 -27.30
N VAL A 33 -16.55 25.71 -26.84
CA VAL A 33 -15.33 25.77 -26.01
C VAL A 33 -15.56 25.05 -24.68
N GLU A 34 -16.64 25.36 -23.99
CA GLU A 34 -17.02 24.72 -22.72
C GLU A 34 -17.17 23.20 -22.85
N ALA A 35 -17.86 22.73 -23.90
CA ALA A 35 -18.03 21.29 -24.14
C ALA A 35 -16.68 20.59 -24.43
N ARG A 36 -15.78 21.24 -25.19
CA ARG A 36 -14.45 20.69 -25.48
C ARG A 36 -13.55 20.66 -24.25
N GLU A 37 -13.59 21.68 -23.41
CA GLU A 37 -12.86 21.71 -22.14
C GLU A 37 -13.38 20.63 -21.19
N HIS A 38 -14.71 20.53 -21.03
CA HIS A 38 -15.32 19.50 -20.21
C HIS A 38 -14.95 18.08 -20.68
N TYR A 39 -14.98 17.83 -22.00
CA TYR A 39 -14.52 16.56 -22.56
C TYR A 39 -13.06 16.24 -22.22
N ARG A 40 -12.16 17.23 -22.34
CA ARG A 40 -10.74 17.06 -21.98
C ARG A 40 -10.57 16.75 -20.49
N ASP A 41 -11.30 17.44 -19.63
CA ASP A 41 -11.25 17.22 -18.19
C ASP A 41 -11.71 15.80 -17.82
N LEU A 42 -12.78 15.30 -18.45
CA LEU A 42 -13.26 13.92 -18.25
C LEU A 42 -12.19 12.90 -18.66
N LEU A 43 -11.51 13.11 -19.80
CA LEU A 43 -10.42 12.22 -20.23
C LEU A 43 -9.24 12.22 -19.24
N VAL A 44 -8.86 13.39 -18.73
CA VAL A 44 -7.78 13.49 -17.71
C VAL A 44 -8.19 12.75 -16.44
N GLN A 45 -9.43 12.93 -15.98
CA GLN A 45 -9.95 12.23 -14.80
C GLN A 45 -9.98 10.71 -15.01
N ALA A 46 -10.42 10.23 -16.18
CA ALA A 46 -10.43 8.81 -16.52
C ALA A 46 -9.00 8.23 -16.54
N ALA A 47 -8.04 8.94 -17.13
CA ALA A 47 -6.64 8.53 -17.16
C ALA A 47 -6.04 8.44 -15.74
N MET A 48 -6.31 9.42 -14.87
CA MET A 48 -5.87 9.39 -13.47
C MET A 48 -6.51 8.25 -12.68
N ALA A 49 -7.80 7.98 -12.89
CA ALA A 49 -8.50 6.86 -12.25
C ALA A 49 -7.93 5.51 -12.71
N ARG A 50 -7.58 5.38 -13.99
CA ARG A 50 -6.89 4.20 -14.54
C ARG A 50 -5.55 3.95 -13.87
N PHE A 51 -4.70 4.97 -13.82
CA PHE A 51 -3.41 4.86 -13.12
C PHE A 51 -3.57 4.42 -11.66
N LYS A 52 -4.55 4.98 -10.93
CA LYS A 52 -4.84 4.59 -9.54
C LYS A 52 -5.31 3.13 -9.43
N SER A 53 -6.19 2.69 -10.34
CA SER A 53 -6.67 1.30 -10.37
C SER A 53 -5.53 0.31 -10.62
N ASP A 54 -4.65 0.62 -11.56
CA ASP A 54 -3.50 -0.22 -11.91
C ASP A 54 -2.52 -0.31 -10.73
N LEU A 55 -2.17 0.83 -10.12
CA LEU A 55 -1.30 0.86 -8.94
C LEU A 55 -1.90 0.09 -7.75
N THR A 56 -3.21 0.23 -7.51
CA THR A 56 -3.90 -0.50 -6.44
C THR A 56 -3.92 -2.00 -6.72
N THR A 57 -4.09 -2.40 -7.98
CA THR A 57 -4.02 -3.81 -8.40
C THR A 57 -2.62 -4.36 -8.16
N GLN A 58 -1.58 -3.62 -8.53
CA GLN A 58 -0.20 -4.04 -8.29
C GLN A 58 0.10 -4.23 -6.79
N TRP A 59 -0.36 -3.31 -5.93
CA TRP A 59 -0.23 -3.48 -4.48
C TRP A 59 -1.01 -4.69 -3.95
N ALA A 60 -2.16 -4.99 -4.54
CA ALA A 60 -2.91 -6.20 -4.19
C ALA A 60 -2.12 -7.46 -4.55
N ASP A 61 -1.50 -7.49 -5.73
CA ASP A 61 -0.68 -8.62 -6.19
C ASP A 61 0.53 -8.85 -5.28
N ASP A 62 1.24 -7.79 -4.88
CA ASP A 62 2.35 -7.88 -3.93
C ASP A 62 1.90 -8.48 -2.58
N ARG A 63 0.70 -8.11 -2.13
CA ARG A 63 0.12 -8.64 -0.88
C ARG A 63 -0.38 -10.08 -1.00
N VAL A 64 -0.80 -10.52 -2.18
CA VAL A 64 -1.09 -11.94 -2.43
C VAL A 64 0.16 -12.79 -2.21
N LEU A 65 1.33 -12.33 -2.67
CA LEU A 65 2.59 -13.02 -2.44
C LEU A 65 2.93 -13.10 -0.95
N GLU A 66 2.78 -11.98 -0.21
CA GLU A 66 2.98 -11.96 1.25
C GLU A 66 2.04 -12.93 1.98
N ALA A 67 0.77 -13.02 1.57
CA ALA A 67 -0.18 -13.98 2.13
C ALA A 67 0.27 -15.43 1.87
N GLY A 68 0.76 -15.73 0.66
CA GLY A 68 1.32 -17.03 0.30
C GLY A 68 2.52 -17.40 1.17
N GLU A 69 3.44 -16.47 1.41
CA GLU A 69 4.59 -16.72 2.30
C GLU A 69 4.15 -17.04 3.73
N CYS A 70 3.11 -16.37 4.25
CA CYS A 70 2.56 -16.68 5.56
C CYS A 70 1.97 -18.08 5.61
N GLU A 71 1.29 -18.51 4.54
CA GLU A 71 0.72 -19.86 4.44
C GLU A 71 1.80 -20.94 4.35
N ASP A 72 2.87 -20.69 3.59
CA ASP A 72 4.01 -21.59 3.50
C ASP A 72 4.70 -21.76 4.87
N ARG A 73 4.92 -20.65 5.59
CA ARG A 73 5.48 -20.69 6.95
C ARG A 73 4.55 -21.42 7.93
N ALA A 74 3.24 -21.23 7.81
CA ALA A 74 2.27 -21.98 8.62
C ALA A 74 2.33 -23.48 8.31
N GLY A 75 2.50 -23.86 7.03
CA GLY A 75 2.68 -25.23 6.59
C GLY A 75 3.97 -25.86 7.12
N GLN A 76 5.08 -25.13 7.08
CA GLN A 76 6.37 -25.57 7.65
C GLN A 76 6.25 -25.82 9.16
N ALA A 77 5.68 -24.87 9.90
CA ALA A 77 5.46 -25.02 11.34
C ALA A 77 4.50 -26.18 11.68
N ALA A 78 3.51 -26.46 10.81
CA ALA A 78 2.64 -27.62 10.95
C ALA A 78 3.38 -28.95 10.74
N ALA A 79 4.28 -29.00 9.75
CA ALA A 79 5.11 -30.18 9.51
C ALA A 79 6.08 -30.44 10.68
N GLU A 80 6.77 -29.40 11.15
CA GLU A 80 7.66 -29.47 12.31
C GLU A 80 6.90 -29.96 13.56
N PHE A 81 5.73 -29.40 13.83
CA PHE A 81 4.90 -29.84 14.95
C PHE A 81 4.55 -31.33 14.87
N ALA A 82 4.14 -31.81 13.69
CA ALA A 82 3.79 -33.21 13.48
C ALA A 82 5.00 -34.15 13.64
N GLU A 83 6.18 -33.74 13.17
CA GLU A 83 7.43 -34.50 13.34
C GLU A 83 7.80 -34.63 14.83
N ILE A 84 7.70 -33.54 15.59
CA ILE A 84 7.98 -33.56 17.03
C ILE A 84 6.92 -34.40 17.76
N GLU A 85 5.64 -34.25 17.43
CA GLU A 85 4.57 -35.05 18.04
C GLU A 85 4.80 -36.55 17.81
N ASN A 86 5.12 -36.94 16.57
CA ASN A 86 5.40 -38.34 16.22
C ASN A 86 6.61 -38.91 16.99
N SER A 87 7.68 -38.13 17.16
CA SER A 87 8.88 -38.57 17.88
C SER A 87 8.73 -38.50 19.41
N SER A 88 7.84 -37.64 19.93
CA SER A 88 7.66 -37.42 21.37
C SER A 88 7.17 -38.66 22.10
N PHE A 89 6.32 -39.48 21.47
CA PHE A 89 5.85 -40.74 22.06
C PHE A 89 7.00 -41.72 22.33
N GLU A 90 7.96 -41.82 21.41
CA GLU A 90 9.12 -42.67 21.59
C GLU A 90 10.04 -42.14 22.70
N MET A 91 10.25 -40.82 22.76
CA MET A 91 11.06 -40.19 23.81
C MET A 91 10.47 -40.41 25.20
N VAL A 92 9.16 -40.18 25.36
CA VAL A 92 8.46 -40.40 26.64
C VAL A 92 8.51 -41.88 27.02
N SER A 93 8.32 -42.80 26.07
CA SER A 93 8.42 -44.24 26.35
C SER A 93 9.81 -44.64 26.83
N LYS A 94 10.89 -44.15 26.20
CA LYS A 94 12.27 -44.39 26.63
C LYS A 94 12.54 -43.82 28.03
N PHE A 95 12.05 -42.61 28.29
CA PHE A 95 12.15 -41.99 29.62
C PHE A 95 11.44 -42.83 30.68
N GLU A 96 10.22 -43.30 30.43
CA GLU A 96 9.47 -44.13 31.37
C GLU A 96 10.17 -45.45 31.69
N MET A 97 10.73 -46.11 30.66
CA MET A 97 11.56 -47.30 30.86
C MET A 97 12.79 -47.01 31.72
N GLN A 98 13.46 -45.88 31.49
CA GLN A 98 14.63 -45.49 32.28
C GLN A 98 14.27 -45.07 33.70
N ARG A 99 13.12 -44.41 33.89
CA ARG A 99 12.56 -44.08 35.22
C ARG A 99 12.34 -45.35 36.03
N GLN A 100 11.75 -46.38 35.42
CA GLN A 100 11.57 -47.67 36.07
C GLN A 100 12.92 -48.31 36.46
N ARG A 101 13.92 -48.30 35.57
CA ARG A 101 15.26 -48.82 35.89
C ARG A 101 15.94 -48.07 37.04
N ALA A 102 15.77 -46.75 37.11
CA ALA A 102 16.30 -45.95 38.21
C ALA A 102 15.64 -46.32 39.54
N THR A 103 14.32 -46.56 39.54
CA THR A 103 13.59 -47.09 40.70
C THR A 103 14.10 -48.47 41.11
N GLU A 104 14.26 -49.40 40.16
CA GLU A 104 14.79 -50.75 40.43
C GLU A 104 16.21 -50.72 41.01
N ALA A 105 17.08 -49.82 40.53
CA ALA A 105 18.43 -49.64 41.04
C ALA A 105 18.45 -49.03 42.46
N TRP A 106 17.52 -48.14 42.77
CA TRP A 106 17.33 -47.59 44.11
C TRP A 106 16.87 -48.69 45.09
N GLU A 107 15.90 -49.51 44.71
CA GLU A 107 15.46 -50.66 45.52
C GLU A 107 16.56 -51.71 45.73
N GLU A 108 17.43 -51.96 44.73
CA GLU A 108 18.61 -52.82 44.89
C GLU A 108 19.63 -52.24 45.88
N MET A 109 19.88 -50.93 45.81
CA MET A 109 20.75 -50.23 46.74
C MET A 109 20.21 -50.30 48.17
N ASP A 110 18.93 -49.98 48.39
CA ASP A 110 18.30 -50.01 49.71
C ASP A 110 18.36 -51.42 50.33
N ARG A 111 18.04 -52.46 49.56
CA ARG A 111 18.18 -53.86 50.03
C ARG A 111 19.62 -54.21 50.42
N SER A 112 20.60 -53.71 49.67
CA SER A 112 22.01 -53.94 49.97
C SER A 112 22.45 -53.19 51.24
N GLU A 113 21.94 -51.98 51.45
CA GLU A 113 22.17 -51.18 52.66
C GLU A 113 21.53 -51.83 53.89
N GLU A 114 20.30 -52.35 53.78
CA GLU A 114 19.62 -53.11 54.83
C GLU A 114 20.43 -54.34 55.24
N LEU A 115 20.85 -55.17 54.27
CA LEU A 115 21.66 -56.36 54.54
C LEU A 115 22.99 -56.01 55.22
N LEU A 116 23.66 -54.94 54.79
CA LEU A 116 24.90 -54.47 55.40
C LEU A 116 24.66 -54.05 56.86
N GLU A 117 23.56 -53.35 57.14
CA GLU A 117 23.22 -52.88 58.48
C GLU A 117 22.84 -54.04 59.41
N GLU A 118 22.11 -55.04 58.91
CA GLU A 118 21.84 -56.29 59.65
C GLU A 118 23.15 -57.00 60.03
N GLN A 119 24.12 -57.10 59.11
CA GLN A 119 25.42 -57.71 59.41
C GLN A 119 26.22 -56.87 60.44
N ARG A 120 26.15 -55.53 60.36
CA ARG A 120 26.80 -54.63 61.33
C ARG A 120 26.21 -54.77 62.72
N GLN A 121 24.88 -54.85 62.83
CA GLN A 121 24.18 -55.09 64.10
C GLN A 121 24.55 -56.47 64.66
N GLY A 122 24.52 -57.51 63.83
CA GLY A 122 24.95 -58.86 64.22
C GLY A 122 26.41 -58.91 64.69
N ALA A 123 27.33 -58.18 64.05
CA ALA A 123 28.71 -58.05 64.50
C ALA A 123 28.82 -57.31 65.84
N ALA A 124 28.04 -56.23 66.05
CA ALA A 124 28.00 -55.51 67.31
C ALA A 124 27.52 -56.41 68.47
N ASP A 125 26.48 -57.21 68.24
CA ASP A 125 25.98 -58.19 69.20
C ASP A 125 27.02 -59.27 69.53
N LEU A 126 27.73 -59.80 68.51
CA LEU A 126 28.81 -60.77 68.71
C LEU A 126 29.99 -60.17 69.48
N ARG A 127 30.36 -58.91 69.22
CA ARG A 127 31.37 -58.18 69.99
C ARG A 127 30.96 -58.05 71.46
N ALA A 128 29.72 -57.62 71.72
CA ALA A 128 29.20 -57.51 73.07
C ALA A 128 29.20 -58.86 73.82
N ARG A 129 28.85 -59.96 73.15
CA ARG A 129 28.91 -61.32 73.71
C ARG A 129 30.33 -61.80 73.96
N ALA A 130 31.27 -61.56 73.04
CA ALA A 130 32.68 -61.90 73.22
C ALA A 130 33.28 -61.18 74.43
N ASP A 131 32.98 -59.88 74.60
CA ASP A 131 33.44 -59.09 75.73
C ASP A 131 32.82 -59.55 77.06
N ALA A 132 31.56 -60.00 77.05
CA ALA A 132 30.92 -60.61 78.21
C ALA A 132 31.57 -61.95 78.58
N ALA A 133 31.83 -62.83 77.61
CA ALA A 133 32.48 -64.13 77.82
C ALA A 133 33.92 -63.99 78.38
N ARG A 134 34.68 -62.99 77.90
CA ARG A 134 36.02 -62.67 78.43
C ARG A 134 35.99 -62.23 79.89
N LYS A 135 34.94 -61.53 80.33
CA LYS A 135 34.77 -61.08 81.72
C LYS A 135 34.46 -62.21 82.71
N ILE A 136 33.94 -63.35 82.24
CA ILE A 136 33.60 -64.52 83.08
C ILE A 136 34.86 -65.26 83.56
N GLY A 137 35.98 -65.19 82.83
CA GLY A 137 37.30 -65.67 83.28
C GLY A 137 37.47 -67.18 83.50
N SER A 138 36.44 -67.99 83.23
CA SER A 138 36.47 -69.46 83.30
C SER A 138 37.22 -70.05 82.08
N PRO A 139 37.93 -71.20 82.20
CA PRO A 139 38.53 -71.90 81.06
C PRO A 139 37.53 -72.18 79.92
N GLU A 140 36.26 -72.43 80.25
CA GLU A 140 35.18 -72.60 79.26
C GLU A 140 34.80 -71.28 78.57
N GLY A 141 34.82 -70.16 79.30
CA GLY A 141 34.52 -68.82 78.76
C GLY A 141 35.60 -68.29 77.82
N VAL A 142 36.86 -68.70 78.02
CA VAL A 142 37.96 -68.39 77.07
C VAL A 142 37.75 -69.11 75.74
N GLY A 143 37.38 -70.40 75.77
CA GLY A 143 37.10 -71.17 74.55
C GLY A 143 35.84 -70.68 73.81
N GLU A 144 34.81 -70.23 74.53
CA GLU A 144 33.62 -69.61 73.94
C GLU A 144 33.94 -68.26 73.29
N ALA A 145 34.75 -67.41 73.95
CA ALA A 145 35.18 -66.14 73.40
C ALA A 145 36.02 -66.29 72.12
N GLU A 146 36.87 -67.32 72.01
CA GLU A 146 37.63 -67.62 70.78
C GLU A 146 36.72 -68.06 69.63
N ARG A 147 35.69 -68.89 69.90
CA ARG A 147 34.70 -69.28 68.88
C ARG A 147 33.88 -68.08 68.40
N ILE A 148 33.47 -67.20 69.31
CA ILE A 148 32.76 -65.96 68.95
C ILE A 148 33.68 -65.04 68.16
N ALA A 149 34.96 -64.93 68.51
CA ALA A 149 35.93 -64.13 67.76
C ALA A 149 36.16 -64.65 66.33
N ALA A 150 36.24 -65.97 66.12
CA ALA A 150 36.34 -66.54 64.79
C ALA A 150 35.08 -66.26 63.94
N ARG A 151 33.89 -66.37 64.54
CA ARG A 151 32.62 -66.02 63.87
C ARG A 151 32.52 -64.52 63.58
N LEU A 152 33.04 -63.67 64.46
CA LEU A 152 33.10 -62.23 64.25
C LEU A 152 33.99 -61.88 63.04
N ALA A 153 35.17 -62.50 62.90
CA ALA A 153 36.05 -62.26 61.77
C ALA A 153 35.41 -62.64 60.41
N ASP A 154 34.61 -63.71 60.39
CA ASP A 154 33.82 -64.11 59.22
C ASP A 154 32.70 -63.10 58.90
N VAL A 155 31.98 -62.60 59.93
CA VAL A 155 30.98 -61.54 59.75
C VAL A 155 31.64 -60.23 59.30
N GLU A 156 32.79 -59.85 59.84
CA GLU A 156 33.53 -58.66 59.43
C GLU A 156 33.99 -58.75 57.96
N THR A 157 34.43 -59.92 57.52
CA THR A 157 34.75 -60.17 56.10
C THR A 157 33.50 -59.98 55.23
N ARG A 158 32.34 -60.52 55.63
CA ARG A 158 31.07 -60.28 54.94
C ARG A 158 30.64 -58.82 54.95
N ILE A 159 30.83 -58.10 56.04
CA ILE A 159 30.57 -56.65 56.11
C ILE A 159 31.42 -55.91 55.07
N THR A 160 32.70 -56.25 54.91
CA THR A 160 33.53 -55.59 53.89
C THR A 160 33.07 -55.90 52.47
N LEU A 161 32.61 -57.13 52.21
CA LEU A 161 32.05 -57.51 50.91
C LEU A 161 30.75 -56.75 50.62
N HIS A 162 29.80 -56.77 51.56
CA HIS A 162 28.52 -56.06 51.42
C HIS A 162 28.71 -54.54 51.36
N ALA A 163 29.69 -53.97 52.05
CA ALA A 163 30.03 -52.55 51.92
C ALA A 163 30.44 -52.20 50.48
N LYS A 164 31.23 -53.06 49.84
CA LYS A 164 31.60 -52.90 48.42
C LYS A 164 30.41 -53.09 47.49
N GLU A 165 29.50 -54.01 47.79
CA GLU A 165 28.25 -54.21 47.04
C GLU A 165 27.34 -52.98 47.13
N VAL A 166 27.20 -52.37 48.31
CA VAL A 166 26.48 -51.11 48.51
C VAL A 166 27.10 -49.97 47.72
N GLU A 167 28.42 -49.83 47.72
CA GLU A 167 29.10 -48.80 46.90
C GLU A 167 28.83 -48.99 45.40
N GLN A 168 28.85 -50.24 44.92
CA GLN A 168 28.51 -50.55 43.53
C GLN A 168 27.04 -50.27 43.22
N ALA A 169 26.12 -50.64 44.11
CA ALA A 169 24.69 -50.39 43.94
C ALA A 169 24.41 -48.89 43.92
N ARG A 170 25.03 -48.10 44.81
CA ARG A 170 24.97 -46.64 44.83
C ARG A 170 25.49 -46.03 43.53
N ALA A 171 26.61 -46.52 43.00
CA ALA A 171 27.14 -46.04 41.72
C ALA A 171 26.19 -46.34 40.54
N ARG A 172 25.55 -47.52 40.51
CA ARG A 172 24.55 -47.86 39.49
C ARG A 172 23.30 -46.99 39.60
N GLN A 173 22.83 -46.76 40.82
CA GLN A 173 21.69 -45.88 41.12
C GLN A 173 21.95 -44.46 40.61
N GLN A 174 23.12 -43.89 40.91
CA GLN A 174 23.52 -42.56 40.44
C GLN A 174 23.55 -42.47 38.91
N LEU A 175 24.18 -43.44 38.23
CA LEU A 175 24.20 -43.48 36.77
C LEU A 175 22.80 -43.57 36.16
N ALA A 176 21.92 -44.37 36.76
CA ALA A 176 20.54 -44.50 36.29
C ALA A 176 19.74 -43.21 36.48
N ASP A 177 19.93 -42.51 37.59
CA ASP A 177 19.32 -41.21 37.89
C ASP A 177 19.83 -40.08 37.00
N ASP A 178 21.13 -40.05 36.72
CA ASP A 178 21.74 -39.09 35.79
C ASP A 178 21.16 -39.27 34.38
N LEU A 179 21.05 -40.52 33.91
CA LEU A 179 20.47 -40.81 32.60
C LEU A 179 18.97 -40.46 32.55
N LYS A 180 18.23 -40.76 33.62
CA LYS A 180 16.82 -40.36 33.77
C LYS A 180 16.66 -38.84 33.67
N THR A 181 17.50 -38.08 34.38
CA THR A 181 17.48 -36.61 34.39
C THR A 181 17.78 -36.04 33.00
N ARG A 182 18.75 -36.62 32.29
CA ARG A 182 19.06 -36.21 30.90
C ARG A 182 17.89 -36.48 29.95
N MET A 183 17.31 -37.68 30.00
CA MET A 183 16.15 -38.04 29.17
C MET A 183 14.94 -37.15 29.46
N TRP A 184 14.72 -36.79 30.73
CA TRP A 184 13.67 -35.85 31.09
C TRP A 184 13.89 -34.47 30.44
N SER A 185 15.12 -33.96 30.49
CA SER A 185 15.46 -32.69 29.83
C SER A 185 15.25 -32.75 28.30
N GLU A 186 15.48 -33.89 27.66
CA GLU A 186 15.19 -34.08 26.23
C GLU A 186 13.67 -34.05 25.96
N VAL A 187 12.87 -34.71 26.79
CA VAL A 187 11.39 -34.68 26.71
C VAL A 187 10.86 -33.26 26.88
N GLU A 188 11.33 -32.53 27.90
CA GLU A 188 10.94 -31.12 28.12
C GLU A 188 11.34 -30.22 26.94
N GLY A 189 12.53 -30.46 26.36
CA GLY A 189 12.99 -29.78 25.16
C GLY A 189 12.09 -30.03 23.95
N ALA A 190 11.69 -31.29 23.74
CA ALA A 190 10.75 -31.67 22.67
C ALA A 190 9.38 -31.03 22.86
N TRP A 191 8.81 -31.07 24.07
CA TRP A 191 7.53 -30.42 24.37
C TRP A 191 7.57 -28.91 24.17
N SER A 192 8.65 -28.26 24.61
CA SER A 192 8.85 -26.82 24.42
C SER A 192 8.96 -26.43 22.93
N SER A 193 9.53 -27.32 22.12
CA SER A 193 9.67 -27.12 20.67
C SER A 193 8.33 -27.36 19.95
N ALA A 194 7.61 -28.42 20.31
CA ALA A 194 6.26 -28.69 19.81
C ALA A 194 5.31 -27.52 20.12
N PHE A 195 5.36 -27.00 21.35
CA PHE A 195 4.55 -25.86 21.74
C PHE A 195 4.83 -24.64 20.86
N ARG A 196 6.11 -24.32 20.62
CA ARG A 196 6.52 -23.22 19.73
C ARG A 196 6.07 -23.43 18.29
N ALA A 197 6.26 -24.63 17.73
CA ALA A 197 5.84 -24.95 16.37
C ALA A 197 4.31 -24.83 16.20
N ASN A 198 3.53 -25.30 17.18
CA ASN A 198 2.08 -25.15 17.14
C ASN A 198 1.62 -23.68 17.23
N LEU A 199 2.24 -22.88 18.11
CA LEU A 199 1.95 -21.45 18.18
C LEU A 199 2.30 -20.74 16.86
N ALA A 200 3.50 -20.98 16.33
CA ALA A 200 3.96 -20.40 15.07
C ALA A 200 3.01 -20.75 13.92
N ARG A 201 2.55 -22.01 13.83
CA ARG A 201 1.53 -22.43 12.86
C ARG A 201 0.27 -21.57 12.96
N THR A 202 -0.26 -21.40 14.17
CA THR A 202 -1.50 -20.64 14.37
C THR A 202 -1.33 -19.15 14.07
N GLU A 203 -0.19 -18.57 14.44
CA GLU A 203 0.14 -17.17 14.20
C GLU A 203 0.29 -16.89 12.70
N HIS A 204 1.10 -17.68 11.98
CA HIS A 204 1.28 -17.52 10.54
C HIS A 204 -0.03 -17.74 9.77
N ALA A 205 -0.87 -18.70 10.18
CA ALA A 205 -2.19 -18.88 9.60
C ALA A 205 -3.12 -17.67 9.84
N TYR A 206 -3.03 -17.03 11.01
CA TYR A 206 -3.76 -15.79 11.29
C TYR A 206 -3.25 -14.62 10.44
N GLN A 207 -1.92 -14.45 10.35
CA GLN A 207 -1.29 -13.43 9.51
C GLN A 207 -1.71 -13.59 8.04
N GLY A 208 -1.67 -14.80 7.49
CA GLY A 208 -2.13 -15.08 6.13
C GLY A 208 -3.59 -14.66 5.90
N ARG A 209 -4.51 -15.01 6.83
CA ARG A 209 -5.91 -14.56 6.74
C ARG A 209 -6.07 -13.05 6.80
N LYS A 210 -5.29 -12.37 7.65
CA LYS A 210 -5.31 -10.91 7.75
C LYS A 210 -4.88 -10.28 6.43
N VAL A 211 -3.75 -10.72 5.87
CA VAL A 211 -3.23 -10.19 4.60
C VAL A 211 -4.20 -10.48 3.46
N ARG A 212 -4.86 -11.65 3.42
CA ARG A 212 -5.93 -11.92 2.46
C ARG A 212 -7.10 -10.94 2.57
N GLY A 213 -7.50 -10.58 3.78
CA GLY A 213 -8.51 -9.54 3.99
C GLY A 213 -8.08 -8.19 3.39
N GLU A 214 -6.83 -7.78 3.62
CA GLU A 214 -6.26 -6.56 3.03
C GLU A 214 -6.23 -6.63 1.48
N VAL A 215 -5.87 -7.78 0.91
CA VAL A 215 -5.90 -8.04 -0.54
C VAL A 215 -7.32 -7.87 -1.11
N GLU A 216 -8.33 -8.47 -0.47
CA GLU A 216 -9.72 -8.37 -0.91
C GLU A 216 -10.21 -6.92 -0.91
N GLU A 217 -9.88 -6.13 0.11
CA GLU A 217 -10.19 -4.70 0.18
C GLU A 217 -9.53 -3.92 -0.97
N LEU A 218 -8.27 -4.20 -1.29
CA LEU A 218 -7.56 -3.56 -2.40
C LEU A 218 -8.19 -3.89 -3.75
N PHE A 219 -8.56 -5.15 -4.00
CA PHE A 219 -9.25 -5.53 -5.24
C PHE A 219 -10.64 -4.91 -5.35
N GLN A 220 -11.38 -4.82 -4.25
CA GLN A 220 -12.68 -4.12 -4.24
C GLN A 220 -12.51 -2.63 -4.58
N ARG A 221 -11.49 -1.98 -4.01
CA ARG A 221 -11.16 -0.59 -4.31
C ARG A 221 -10.77 -0.40 -5.78
N ALA A 222 -9.88 -1.25 -6.31
CA ALA A 222 -9.48 -1.22 -7.71
C ALA A 222 -10.69 -1.43 -8.64
N GLY A 223 -11.60 -2.34 -8.28
CA GLY A 223 -12.86 -2.57 -8.99
C GLY A 223 -13.80 -1.37 -8.96
N GLY A 224 -13.86 -0.64 -7.84
CA GLY A 224 -14.58 0.63 -7.74
C GLY A 224 -14.03 1.70 -8.68
N GLU A 225 -12.71 1.83 -8.75
CA GLU A 225 -12.05 2.75 -9.70
C GLU A 225 -12.30 2.34 -11.16
N ARG A 226 -12.33 1.05 -11.48
CA ARG A 226 -12.67 0.58 -12.85
C ARG A 226 -14.07 0.99 -13.28
N ARG A 227 -15.07 0.84 -12.39
CA ARG A 227 -16.44 1.32 -12.68
C ARG A 227 -16.47 2.82 -12.90
N ARG A 228 -15.72 3.58 -12.10
CA ARG A 228 -15.60 5.03 -12.27
C ARG A 228 -14.97 5.41 -13.62
N ILE A 229 -13.97 4.67 -14.08
CA ILE A 229 -13.37 4.86 -15.42
C ILE A 229 -14.44 4.66 -16.49
N ASP A 230 -15.18 3.55 -16.43
CA ASP A 230 -16.25 3.27 -17.41
C ASP A 230 -17.31 4.38 -17.44
N ASP A 231 -17.69 4.90 -16.27
CA ASP A 231 -18.68 5.98 -16.17
C ASP A 231 -18.15 7.30 -16.74
N LEU A 232 -16.89 7.65 -16.44
CA LEU A 232 -16.21 8.84 -16.99
C LEU A 232 -16.04 8.75 -18.50
N GLU A 233 -15.70 7.58 -19.04
CA GLU A 233 -15.54 7.35 -20.47
C GLU A 233 -16.89 7.48 -21.20
N ARG A 234 -17.96 6.89 -20.65
CA ARG A 234 -19.33 7.07 -21.20
C ARG A 234 -19.79 8.53 -21.12
N GLU A 235 -19.42 9.25 -20.08
CA GLU A 235 -19.70 10.69 -19.99
C GLU A 235 -18.91 11.46 -21.05
N ALA A 236 -17.63 11.17 -21.21
CA ALA A 236 -16.78 11.78 -22.23
C ALA A 236 -17.32 11.55 -23.65
N GLU A 237 -17.77 10.33 -23.98
CA GLU A 237 -18.41 10.02 -25.26
C GLU A 237 -19.68 10.84 -25.50
N ARG A 238 -20.52 11.00 -24.47
CA ARG A 238 -21.73 11.83 -24.55
C ARG A 238 -21.38 13.30 -24.77
N THR A 239 -20.41 13.84 -24.05
CA THR A 239 -19.94 15.22 -24.20
C THR A 239 -19.31 15.43 -25.57
N LEU A 240 -18.56 14.46 -26.10
CA LEU A 240 -17.99 14.52 -27.44
C LEU A 240 -19.08 14.56 -28.52
N ALA A 241 -20.12 13.74 -28.40
CA ALA A 241 -21.25 13.75 -29.31
C ALA A 241 -22.00 15.10 -29.26
N GLN A 242 -22.20 15.66 -28.06
CA GLN A 242 -22.77 17.00 -27.88
C GLN A 242 -21.90 18.10 -28.51
N ALA A 243 -20.59 18.05 -28.31
CA ALA A 243 -19.65 18.99 -28.93
C ALA A 243 -19.70 18.90 -30.47
N GLY A 244 -19.83 17.69 -31.02
CA GLY A 244 -20.00 17.47 -32.45
C GLY A 244 -21.32 18.03 -33.00
N ALA A 245 -22.41 17.92 -32.25
CA ALA A 245 -23.69 18.54 -32.62
C ALA A 245 -23.61 20.07 -32.60
N ILE A 246 -23.01 20.66 -31.56
CA ILE A 246 -22.80 22.11 -31.45
C ILE A 246 -21.89 22.61 -32.59
N GLU A 247 -20.85 21.85 -32.95
CA GLU A 247 -19.97 22.21 -34.07
C GLU A 247 -20.71 22.16 -35.41
N ALA A 248 -21.60 21.19 -35.63
CA ALA A 248 -22.46 21.13 -36.81
C ALA A 248 -23.43 22.33 -36.87
N ASP A 249 -24.08 22.67 -35.75
CA ASP A 249 -24.96 23.84 -35.64
C ASP A 249 -24.18 25.14 -35.89
N PHE A 250 -22.94 25.23 -35.38
CA PHE A 250 -22.06 26.37 -35.59
C PHE A 250 -21.69 26.52 -37.07
N GLU A 251 -21.27 25.45 -37.75
CA GLU A 251 -20.97 25.49 -39.19
C GLU A 251 -22.21 25.85 -40.02
N GLN A 252 -23.40 25.38 -39.63
CA GLN A 252 -24.66 25.78 -40.27
C GLN A 252 -24.92 27.28 -40.08
N LEU A 253 -24.71 27.82 -38.88
CA LEU A 253 -24.85 29.25 -38.59
C LEU A 253 -23.87 30.10 -39.43
N LEU A 254 -22.63 29.63 -39.62
CA LEU A 254 -21.66 30.31 -40.48
C LEU A 254 -22.11 30.28 -41.95
N ALA A 255 -22.63 29.15 -42.43
CA ALA A 255 -23.14 29.02 -43.79
C ALA A 255 -24.35 29.93 -44.05
N GLU A 256 -25.24 30.08 -43.06
CA GLU A 256 -26.37 31.01 -43.11
C GLU A 256 -25.89 32.46 -43.20
N ALA A 257 -24.91 32.85 -42.38
CA ALA A 257 -24.31 34.19 -42.38
C ALA A 257 -23.76 34.58 -43.75
N ARG A 258 -23.05 33.66 -44.43
CA ARG A 258 -22.50 33.89 -45.79
C ARG A 258 -23.59 34.23 -46.79
N ARG A 259 -24.79 33.63 -46.65
CA ARG A 259 -25.94 33.87 -47.53
C ARG A 259 -26.67 35.15 -47.16
N LEU A 260 -26.97 35.36 -45.87
CA LEU A 260 -27.72 36.52 -45.37
C LEU A 260 -26.97 37.84 -45.57
N PHE A 261 -25.67 37.84 -45.30
CA PHE A 261 -24.86 39.05 -45.29
C PHE A 261 -23.99 39.22 -46.55
N GLU A 262 -24.12 38.28 -47.50
CA GLU A 262 -23.35 38.22 -48.75
C GLU A 262 -21.84 38.37 -48.54
N CYS A 263 -21.32 37.77 -47.47
CA CYS A 263 -19.94 37.90 -47.02
C CYS A 263 -19.14 36.61 -47.25
N THR A 264 -17.81 36.72 -47.22
CA THR A 264 -16.95 35.55 -46.96
C THR A 264 -16.72 35.45 -45.47
N LEU A 265 -17.08 34.31 -44.88
CA LEU A 265 -16.85 34.03 -43.46
C LEU A 265 -16.02 32.77 -43.34
N VAL A 266 -14.84 32.85 -42.71
CA VAL A 266 -14.01 31.66 -42.49
C VAL A 266 -14.37 31.00 -41.17
N ARG A 267 -14.07 31.67 -40.05
CA ARG A 267 -14.44 31.23 -38.69
C ARG A 267 -14.68 32.42 -37.76
N GLU A 268 -13.69 33.29 -37.69
CA GLU A 268 -13.64 34.41 -36.73
C GLU A 268 -13.60 35.77 -37.41
N PHE A 269 -13.61 35.80 -38.75
CA PHE A 269 -13.49 37.02 -39.54
C PHE A 269 -14.48 36.99 -40.71
N LEU A 270 -15.18 38.11 -40.88
CA LEU A 270 -16.07 38.41 -42.00
C LEU A 270 -15.33 39.29 -43.01
N TYR A 271 -15.50 39.01 -44.30
CA TYR A 271 -14.85 39.74 -45.38
C TYR A 271 -15.84 40.18 -46.46
N TRP A 272 -15.68 41.42 -46.92
CA TRP A 272 -16.37 41.97 -48.10
C TRP A 272 -15.35 42.65 -49.03
N PRO A 273 -15.44 42.46 -50.36
CA PRO A 273 -14.55 43.18 -51.27
C PRO A 273 -14.91 44.67 -51.27
N GLN A 274 -13.92 45.55 -51.38
CA GLN A 274 -14.20 46.98 -51.48
C GLN A 274 -14.73 47.32 -52.88
N THR A 275 -15.64 48.31 -52.94
CA THR A 275 -16.17 48.82 -54.22
C THR A 275 -15.11 49.61 -55.00
N ASP A 276 -14.22 50.30 -54.29
CA ASP A 276 -13.23 51.22 -54.88
C ASP A 276 -11.93 50.52 -55.29
N ASP A 277 -11.54 49.46 -54.60
CA ASP A 277 -10.32 48.68 -54.90
C ASP A 277 -10.55 47.16 -54.74
N VAL A 278 -10.49 46.45 -55.87
CA VAL A 278 -10.67 44.99 -55.93
C VAL A 278 -9.56 44.18 -55.23
N ARG A 279 -8.43 44.82 -54.91
CA ARG A 279 -7.30 44.22 -54.17
C ARG A 279 -7.52 44.24 -52.66
N LEU A 280 -8.41 45.10 -52.17
CA LEU A 280 -8.69 45.28 -50.77
C LEU A 280 -10.03 44.63 -50.39
N ALA A 281 -10.13 44.25 -49.12
CA ALA A 281 -11.37 43.81 -48.51
C ALA A 281 -11.57 44.49 -47.16
N TRP A 282 -12.83 44.76 -46.82
CA TRP A 282 -13.23 45.06 -45.44
C TRP A 282 -13.15 43.77 -44.64
N CYS A 283 -12.47 43.81 -43.50
CA CYS A 283 -12.32 42.71 -42.57
C CYS A 283 -12.96 43.09 -41.24
N VAL A 284 -13.87 42.26 -40.75
CA VAL A 284 -14.53 42.47 -39.44
C VAL A 284 -14.33 41.22 -38.59
N PRO A 285 -13.53 41.28 -37.51
CA PRO A 285 -13.38 40.20 -36.56
C PRO A 285 -14.67 40.02 -35.74
N LEU A 286 -14.95 38.77 -35.40
CA LEU A 286 -16.05 38.35 -34.54
C LEU A 286 -15.60 38.16 -33.08
N ILE A 287 -14.29 38.21 -32.83
CA ILE A 287 -13.68 38.03 -31.52
C ILE A 287 -12.65 39.14 -31.27
N ASP A 288 -12.36 39.37 -29.99
CA ASP A 288 -11.17 40.13 -29.60
C ASP A 288 -9.94 39.23 -29.72
N GLU A 289 -8.91 39.70 -30.42
CA GLU A 289 -7.63 39.00 -30.52
C GLU A 289 -6.49 39.99 -30.26
N ARG A 290 -5.61 39.65 -29.31
CA ARG A 290 -4.59 40.55 -28.76
C ARG A 290 -3.16 40.09 -29.02
N ASN A 291 -2.96 38.81 -29.29
CA ASN A 291 -1.67 38.15 -29.19
C ASN A 291 -1.19 37.56 -30.51
N HIS A 292 -2.09 37.21 -31.43
CA HIS A 292 -1.74 36.41 -32.61
C HIS A 292 -1.71 37.18 -33.94
N LEU A 293 -2.03 38.48 -33.93
CA LEU A 293 -2.08 39.32 -35.13
C LEU A 293 -1.08 40.48 -35.05
N ASN A 294 -0.84 41.15 -36.18
CA ASN A 294 0.06 42.31 -36.26
C ASN A 294 -0.43 43.51 -35.43
N ILE A 295 -1.73 43.56 -35.12
CA ILE A 295 -2.37 44.56 -34.26
C ILE A 295 -3.34 43.88 -33.30
N GLN A 296 -3.71 44.59 -32.23
CA GLN A 296 -4.82 44.17 -31.37
C GLN A 296 -6.13 44.49 -32.09
N VAL A 297 -6.94 43.48 -32.34
CA VAL A 297 -8.24 43.65 -32.98
C VAL A 297 -9.36 43.49 -31.96
N ARG A 298 -10.42 44.26 -32.15
CA ARG A 298 -11.64 44.22 -31.35
C ARG A 298 -12.80 43.73 -32.18
N ALA A 299 -13.66 42.91 -31.58
CA ALA A 299 -14.84 42.39 -32.24
C ALA A 299 -15.71 43.51 -32.80
N LEU A 300 -16.26 43.28 -34.00
CA LEU A 300 -17.16 44.20 -34.73
C LEU A 300 -16.54 45.52 -35.21
N GLU A 301 -15.25 45.78 -34.97
CA GLU A 301 -14.55 46.90 -35.60
C GLU A 301 -14.22 46.58 -37.06
N ILE A 302 -14.12 47.60 -37.92
CA ILE A 302 -13.83 47.41 -39.34
C ILE A 302 -12.34 47.69 -39.57
N TYR A 303 -11.67 46.75 -40.21
CA TYR A 303 -10.27 46.83 -40.64
C TYR A 303 -10.17 46.68 -42.16
N VAL A 304 -9.04 47.08 -42.71
CA VAL A 304 -8.70 46.86 -44.12
C VAL A 304 -7.70 45.73 -44.21
N VAL A 305 -7.91 44.83 -45.18
CA VAL A 305 -7.01 43.73 -45.46
C VAL A 305 -6.71 43.65 -46.96
N GLU A 306 -5.44 43.45 -47.31
CA GLU A 306 -5.04 43.17 -48.69
C GLU A 306 -5.31 41.70 -49.02
N ARG A 307 -5.99 41.40 -50.13
CA ARG A 307 -6.36 40.02 -50.50
C ARG A 307 -5.17 39.09 -50.69
N SER A 308 -3.99 39.63 -51.04
CA SER A 308 -2.75 38.86 -51.24
C SER A 308 -2.06 38.49 -49.92
N ARG A 309 -2.21 39.31 -48.87
CA ARG A 309 -1.56 39.15 -47.56
C ARG A 309 -2.47 38.51 -46.52
N GLY A 310 -3.79 38.73 -46.61
CA GLY A 310 -4.73 38.21 -45.62
C GLY A 310 -4.47 38.76 -44.21
N LEU A 311 -4.75 37.96 -43.18
CA LEU A 311 -4.67 38.37 -41.77
C LEU A 311 -3.25 38.69 -41.27
N ASP A 312 -2.20 38.42 -42.05
CA ASP A 312 -0.82 38.76 -41.68
C ASP A 312 -0.60 40.28 -41.60
N PHE A 313 -1.44 41.07 -42.26
CA PHE A 313 -1.35 42.53 -42.26
C PHE A 313 -2.73 43.19 -42.28
N LEU A 314 -3.25 43.49 -41.09
CA LEU A 314 -4.47 44.27 -40.90
C LEU A 314 -4.13 45.75 -40.69
N GLU A 315 -4.89 46.62 -41.35
CA GLU A 315 -4.79 48.07 -41.19
C GLU A 315 -6.04 48.60 -40.48
N PRO A 316 -5.91 49.37 -39.39
CA PRO A 316 -7.04 50.03 -38.76
C PRO A 316 -7.54 51.16 -39.67
N LEU A 317 -8.86 51.32 -39.74
CA LEU A 317 -9.45 52.46 -40.44
C LEU A 317 -9.11 53.76 -39.71
N PRO A 318 -8.75 54.84 -40.44
CA PRO A 318 -8.58 56.16 -39.82
C PRO A 318 -9.89 56.60 -39.17
N GLU A 319 -9.83 57.08 -37.93
CA GLU A 319 -10.99 57.56 -37.16
C GLU A 319 -11.75 58.62 -37.97
N THR A 320 -12.96 58.29 -38.41
CA THR A 320 -13.86 59.25 -39.05
C THR A 320 -14.42 60.23 -38.03
N ASP A 321 -14.59 61.51 -38.39
CA ASP A 321 -14.97 62.64 -37.51
C ASP A 321 -16.23 62.48 -36.62
N ARG A 322 -16.99 61.38 -36.76
CA ARG A 322 -18.07 61.02 -35.82
C ARG A 322 -17.55 60.57 -34.45
N ASP A 323 -16.37 59.93 -34.39
CA ASP A 323 -15.79 59.41 -33.14
C ASP A 323 -15.09 60.52 -32.33
N LYS A 324 -14.74 61.64 -32.97
CA LYS A 324 -14.21 62.85 -32.30
C LYS A 324 -15.23 63.62 -31.47
N ARG A 325 -16.52 63.25 -31.49
CA ARG A 325 -17.57 63.94 -30.72
C ARG A 325 -17.68 63.47 -29.27
N GLU A 326 -17.13 62.32 -28.91
CA GLU A 326 -16.84 61.98 -27.51
C GLU A 326 -15.44 62.49 -27.18
N GLY A 327 -15.36 63.78 -26.82
CA GLY A 327 -14.11 64.38 -26.38
C GLY A 327 -13.55 63.63 -25.17
N ASP A 328 -12.32 63.12 -25.28
CA ASP A 328 -11.59 62.55 -24.16
C ASP A 328 -11.55 63.59 -23.02
N PRO A 329 -12.20 63.33 -21.86
CA PRO A 329 -12.26 64.28 -20.76
C PRO A 329 -10.87 64.67 -20.24
N ARG A 330 -9.84 63.85 -20.49
CA ARG A 330 -8.46 64.16 -20.13
C ARG A 330 -7.87 65.26 -21.01
N LEU A 331 -8.15 65.25 -22.31
CA LEU A 331 -7.68 66.29 -23.23
C LEU A 331 -8.36 67.63 -22.94
N GLU A 332 -9.68 67.64 -22.68
CA GLU A 332 -10.37 68.87 -22.29
C GLU A 332 -9.82 69.48 -20.98
N ARG A 333 -9.46 68.65 -20.01
CA ARG A 333 -8.89 69.12 -18.73
C ARG A 333 -7.51 69.72 -18.91
N PHE A 334 -6.69 69.13 -19.78
CA PHE A 334 -5.34 69.62 -20.09
C PHE A 334 -5.33 71.00 -20.78
N PHE A 335 -6.36 71.32 -21.58
CA PHE A 335 -6.47 72.62 -22.24
C PHE A 335 -7.23 73.68 -21.44
N ARG A 336 -8.07 73.29 -20.45
CA ARG A 336 -8.76 74.25 -19.56
C ARG A 336 -7.89 74.70 -18.39
N GLU A 337 -7.00 73.87 -17.88
CA GLU A 337 -6.06 74.24 -16.82
C GLU A 337 -4.81 74.88 -17.47
N GLY A 338 -4.91 76.18 -17.74
CA GLY A 338 -3.85 76.97 -18.36
C GLY A 338 -2.49 76.82 -17.65
N ARG A 339 -1.41 76.87 -18.44
CA ARG A 339 -0.01 76.78 -17.97
C ARG A 339 0.20 77.57 -16.66
N PRO A 340 0.86 76.99 -15.64
CA PRO A 340 1.25 77.74 -14.46
C PRO A 340 2.16 78.88 -14.91
N THR A 341 1.75 80.11 -14.63
CA THR A 341 2.59 81.28 -14.79
C THR A 341 3.75 81.17 -13.81
N ALA A 342 4.97 81.09 -14.35
CA ALA A 342 6.18 81.07 -13.54
C ALA A 342 6.26 82.35 -12.69
N PRO A 343 6.63 82.27 -11.40
CA PRO A 343 6.78 83.45 -10.57
C PRO A 343 7.93 84.31 -11.09
N ARG A 344 7.65 85.60 -11.29
CA ARG A 344 8.70 86.61 -11.53
C ARG A 344 9.48 86.82 -10.23
N ALA A 345 10.79 86.98 -10.42
CA ALA A 345 11.89 87.12 -9.47
C ALA A 345 11.58 87.86 -8.16
#